data_AF-A0A0W1ADM8-F1
#
_entry.id   AF-A0A0W1ADM8-F1
#
_cell.length_a   1.000
_cell.length_b   1.000
_cell.length_c   1.000
_cell.angle_alpha   90.00
_cell.angle_beta   90.00
_cell.angle_gamma   90.00
#
_symmetry.space_group_name_H-M   'P 1'
#
loop_
_entity.id
_entity.type
_entity.pdbx_description
1 polymer ?
#
loop_
_entity_poly.entity_id
_entity_poly.type
_entity_poly.pdbx_seq_one_letter_code
_entity_poly.pdbx_strand_id
1 'polypeptide(L)'
;MKVNYLLGTLFLSPLLAFSSSDNIKDGFMFSSIPEHKNTVVRHYSNEQKMPDLKQMSQRSIDFPTQIVRVNGSVAGLELSCDEVENEIDHVFSEKILPDLFTYNIYVNCAYDYKSPEQYAVSFSIQSYFDPLTDEGIEYLKTYLKEYNGYNLFDTTPLQIENAKGIISSINLNAGLKSNPDKTPLMLYSQDRSNIYFKSNFEMRKELINDIYQRFYTNDPEVILPFLDKWIYPSAGTVYYSILQASNYLELQPERIFLMENEGDIFVSNLKYYFASLCMKRFPNKHCL
;
A
#
# COMPACT_ATOMS: atom_id res chain seq x y z
N MET A 1 31.57 68.58 21.23
CA MET A 1 30.17 68.36 20.79
C MET A 1 30.06 66.89 20.41
N LYS A 2 29.42 66.03 21.24
CA LYS A 2 28.00 65.60 21.12
C LYS A 2 27.71 65.06 19.70
N VAL A 3 27.23 63.84 19.44
CA VAL A 3 26.47 62.89 20.25
C VAL A 3 26.37 61.55 19.50
N ASN A 4 26.40 60.44 20.25
CA ASN A 4 25.76 59.12 20.09
C ASN A 4 25.97 58.27 18.82
N TYR A 5 26.58 57.09 18.95
CA TYR A 5 25.94 55.81 19.29
C TYR A 5 24.73 55.47 18.41
N LEU A 6 24.91 54.50 17.51
CA LEU A 6 23.91 53.46 17.28
C LEU A 6 24.58 52.26 16.58
N LEU A 7 24.66 51.17 17.35
CA LEU A 7 24.99 49.84 16.90
C LEU A 7 24.02 49.41 15.80
N GLY A 8 24.53 49.25 14.59
CA GLY A 8 23.84 48.55 13.51
C GLY A 8 24.12 47.05 13.58
N THR A 9 23.65 46.37 14.63
CA THR A 9 23.48 44.92 14.59
C THR A 9 22.34 44.63 13.61
N LEU A 10 22.69 44.55 12.32
CA LEU A 10 21.84 43.94 11.29
C LEU A 10 21.71 42.47 11.68
N PHE A 11 20.64 42.19 12.41
CA PHE A 11 20.11 40.87 12.65
C PHE A 11 20.03 40.16 11.29
N LEU A 12 20.96 39.23 11.09
CA LEU A 12 20.79 38.07 10.24
C LEU A 12 19.48 37.41 10.67
N SER A 13 18.39 37.81 10.03
CA SER A 13 17.14 37.08 10.11
C SER A 13 17.44 35.78 9.36
N PRO A 14 17.45 34.61 10.01
CA PRO A 14 17.26 33.40 9.23
C PRO A 14 15.89 33.60 8.62
N LEU A 15 15.84 33.71 7.29
CA LEU A 15 14.66 33.28 6.55
C LEU A 15 14.42 31.86 7.05
N LEU A 16 13.54 31.73 8.04
CA LEU A 16 12.85 30.48 8.31
C LEU A 16 12.03 30.25 7.04
N ALA A 17 12.70 29.71 6.03
CA ALA A 17 12.06 28.88 5.05
C ALA A 17 11.49 27.75 5.90
N PHE A 18 10.22 27.92 6.29
CA PHE A 18 9.38 26.77 6.54
C PHE A 18 9.46 25.98 5.25
N SER A 19 10.31 24.96 5.21
CA SER A 19 10.05 23.84 4.34
C SER A 19 8.73 23.27 4.86
N SER A 20 7.61 23.77 4.34
CA SER A 20 6.48 22.88 4.14
C SER A 20 7.08 21.77 3.32
N SER A 21 7.35 20.62 3.95
CA SER A 21 7.48 19.39 3.21
C SER A 21 6.22 19.34 2.36
N ASP A 22 6.41 19.57 1.07
CA ASP A 22 5.37 19.49 0.07
C ASP A 22 4.85 18.06 0.16
N ASN A 23 3.82 17.85 1.00
CA ASN A 23 3.05 16.61 1.05
C ASN A 23 2.21 16.59 -0.23
N ILE A 24 2.89 16.47 -1.36
CA ILE A 24 2.29 16.29 -2.66
C ILE A 24 1.66 14.90 -2.60
N LYS A 25 0.34 14.86 -2.47
CA LYS A 25 -0.50 13.66 -2.54
C LYS A 25 -0.62 13.19 -4.01
N ASP A 26 0.52 12.88 -4.63
CA ASP A 26 0.68 12.35 -5.99
C ASP A 26 1.43 11.03 -5.92
N GLY A 27 1.16 10.11 -6.83
CA GLY A 27 1.77 8.80 -6.85
C GLY A 27 1.03 7.75 -6.02
N PHE A 28 1.78 6.76 -5.55
CA PHE A 28 1.27 5.68 -4.71
C PHE A 28 0.94 6.18 -3.31
N MET A 29 -0.24 5.84 -2.80
CA MET A 29 -0.75 6.27 -1.51
C MET A 29 -1.35 5.07 -0.77
N PHE A 30 -0.89 4.79 0.45
CA PHE A 30 -1.63 3.91 1.35
C PHE A 30 -2.91 4.62 1.79
N SER A 31 -4.02 3.87 1.80
CA SER A 31 -5.25 4.33 2.42
C SER A 31 -5.06 4.33 3.94
N SER A 32 -5.70 5.28 4.61
CA SER A 32 -5.69 5.30 6.08
C SER A 32 -6.29 4.02 6.62
N ILE A 33 -5.53 3.32 7.46
CA ILE A 33 -6.04 2.18 8.19
C ILE A 33 -7.00 2.73 9.27
N PRO A 34 -8.22 2.18 9.43
CA PRO A 34 -9.12 2.63 10.47
C PRO A 34 -8.45 2.59 11.85
N GLU A 35 -8.37 3.73 12.52
CA GLU A 35 -7.90 3.78 13.90
C GLU A 35 -9.00 3.26 14.83
N HIS A 36 -8.73 2.13 15.47
CA HIS A 36 -9.58 1.62 16.53
C HIS A 36 -9.13 2.23 17.87
N LYS A 37 -10.08 2.49 18.78
CA LYS A 37 -9.72 2.96 20.12
C LYS A 37 -9.03 1.82 20.87
N ASN A 38 -8.04 2.17 21.68
CA ASN A 38 -7.33 1.25 22.57
C ASN A 38 -6.62 0.12 21.83
N THR A 39 -5.98 0.46 20.70
CA THR A 39 -5.17 -0.47 19.92
C THR A 39 -3.79 0.11 19.65
N VAL A 40 -2.78 -0.75 19.65
CA VAL A 40 -1.46 -0.47 19.09
C VAL A 40 -1.40 -1.13 17.72
N VAL A 41 -0.88 -0.39 16.74
CA VAL A 41 -0.86 -0.79 15.33
C VAL A 41 0.55 -0.63 14.79
N ARG A 42 1.02 -1.68 14.10
CA ARG A 42 2.24 -1.66 13.28
C ARG A 42 1.89 -1.97 11.83
N HIS A 43 2.49 -1.19 10.94
CA HIS A 43 2.36 -1.36 9.50
C HIS A 43 3.74 -1.40 8.86
N TYR A 44 4.06 -2.52 8.24
CA TYR A 44 5.33 -2.73 7.53
C TYR A 44 5.03 -2.99 6.06
N SER A 45 5.63 -2.23 5.15
CA SER A 45 5.49 -2.49 3.72
C SER A 45 6.62 -1.90 2.88
N ASN A 46 6.89 -2.59 1.78
CA ASN A 46 7.68 -2.09 0.66
C ASN A 46 6.88 -2.04 -0.66
N GLU A 47 5.55 -2.17 -0.63
CA GLU A 47 4.67 -2.12 -1.82
C GLU A 47 4.77 -0.80 -2.59
N GLN A 48 5.10 0.30 -1.90
CA GLN A 48 5.31 1.63 -2.47
C GLN A 48 6.52 1.69 -3.43
N LYS A 49 7.44 0.71 -3.35
CA LYS A 49 8.55 0.63 -4.30
C LYS A 49 8.03 0.24 -5.67
N MET A 50 8.45 0.97 -6.70
CA MET A 50 8.16 0.62 -8.08
C MET A 50 8.69 -0.80 -8.39
N PRO A 51 7.94 -1.66 -9.11
CA PRO A 51 8.41 -2.99 -9.49
C PRO A 51 9.72 -2.94 -10.30
N ASP A 52 10.75 -3.65 -9.84
CA ASP A 52 12.00 -3.86 -10.59
C ASP A 52 11.87 -5.09 -11.48
N LEU A 53 11.54 -4.87 -12.77
CA LEU A 53 11.38 -5.95 -13.73
C LEU A 53 12.65 -6.79 -13.92
N LYS A 54 13.84 -6.23 -13.71
CA LYS A 54 15.10 -6.97 -13.81
C LYS A 54 15.21 -7.95 -12.66
N GLN A 55 14.93 -7.53 -11.42
CA GLN A 55 14.88 -8.42 -10.26
C GLN A 55 13.79 -9.47 -10.43
N MET A 56 12.57 -9.07 -10.80
CA MET A 56 11.44 -9.98 -10.98
C MET A 56 11.66 -10.99 -12.11
N SER A 57 12.51 -10.69 -13.10
CA SER A 57 12.87 -11.65 -14.16
C SER A 57 13.77 -12.79 -13.67
N GLN A 58 14.35 -12.67 -12.47
CA GLN A 58 15.17 -13.72 -11.84
C GLN A 58 14.31 -14.81 -11.19
N ARG A 59 12.99 -14.62 -11.11
CA ARG A 59 12.05 -15.65 -10.69
C ARG A 59 11.56 -16.43 -11.90
N SER A 60 11.95 -17.69 -11.98
CA SER A 60 11.54 -18.61 -13.05
C SER A 60 10.38 -19.51 -12.65
N ILE A 61 10.08 -19.59 -11.34
CA ILE A 61 9.07 -20.49 -10.78
C ILE A 61 7.80 -19.70 -10.40
N ASP A 62 6.66 -20.14 -10.95
CA ASP A 62 5.34 -19.70 -10.49
C ASP A 62 5.14 -20.16 -9.03
N PHE A 63 4.74 -19.22 -8.17
CA PHE A 63 4.62 -19.42 -6.72
C PHE A 63 3.46 -18.55 -6.20
N PRO A 64 2.56 -19.10 -5.37
CA PRO A 64 1.38 -18.38 -4.90
C PRO A 64 1.76 -17.23 -3.97
N THR A 65 0.94 -16.18 -3.96
CA THR A 65 1.03 -15.16 -2.92
C THR A 65 0.73 -15.80 -1.56
N GLN A 66 1.57 -15.50 -0.57
CA GLN A 66 1.39 -15.98 0.79
C GLN A 66 0.45 -15.04 1.54
N ILE A 67 -0.51 -15.59 2.27
CA ILE A 67 -1.52 -14.86 3.03
C ILE A 67 -1.40 -15.20 4.50
N VAL A 68 -1.47 -14.18 5.36
CA VAL A 68 -1.61 -14.33 6.82
C VAL A 68 -2.84 -13.54 7.24
N ARG A 69 -3.78 -14.21 7.89
CA ARG A 69 -5.05 -13.63 8.39
C ARG A 69 -5.40 -14.19 9.76
N VAL A 70 -4.43 -14.13 10.66
CA VAL A 70 -4.48 -14.72 12.00
C VAL A 70 -5.11 -13.73 12.97
N ASN A 71 -6.00 -14.21 13.84
CA ASN A 71 -6.51 -13.47 14.99
C ASN A 71 -6.41 -14.37 16.23
N GLY A 72 -6.11 -13.78 17.39
CA GLY A 72 -6.02 -14.50 18.66
C GLY A 72 -6.47 -13.65 19.85
N SER A 73 -6.95 -14.33 20.89
CA SER A 73 -7.33 -13.71 22.16
C SER A 73 -6.25 -14.01 23.20
N VAL A 74 -5.67 -12.98 23.80
CA VAL A 74 -4.63 -13.11 24.84
C VAL A 74 -5.11 -12.57 26.20
N ALA A 75 -6.41 -12.31 26.32
CA ALA A 75 -7.03 -11.88 27.57
C ALA A 75 -6.75 -12.87 28.72
N GLY A 76 -6.27 -12.35 29.84
CA GLY A 76 -5.94 -13.15 31.02
C GLY A 76 -4.55 -13.82 30.98
N LEU A 77 -3.77 -13.63 29.91
CA LEU A 77 -2.37 -14.08 29.85
C LEU A 77 -1.38 -13.07 30.44
N GLU A 78 -1.87 -11.91 30.89
CA GLU A 78 -1.07 -10.83 31.49
C GLU A 78 0.07 -10.33 30.58
N LEU A 79 -0.11 -10.44 29.25
CA LEU A 79 0.81 -9.95 28.24
C LEU A 79 0.54 -8.47 27.94
N SER A 80 1.59 -7.69 27.75
CA SER A 80 1.51 -6.35 27.17
C SER A 80 1.40 -6.40 25.64
N CYS A 81 0.92 -5.33 25.00
CA CYS A 81 0.95 -5.26 23.54
C CYS A 81 2.38 -5.25 22.98
N ASP A 82 3.36 -4.72 23.70
CA ASP A 82 4.75 -4.75 23.29
C ASP A 82 5.30 -6.19 23.25
N GLU A 83 4.96 -7.04 24.23
CA GLU A 83 5.35 -8.46 24.22
C GLU A 83 4.70 -9.21 23.06
N VAL A 84 3.43 -8.93 22.77
CA VAL A 84 2.72 -9.50 21.63
C VAL A 84 3.37 -9.08 20.30
N GLU A 85 3.66 -7.79 20.13
CA GLU A 85 4.31 -7.27 18.92
C GLU A 85 5.71 -7.85 18.73
N ASN A 86 6.54 -7.89 19.78
CA ASN A 86 7.90 -8.38 19.70
C ASN A 86 7.96 -9.87 19.30
N GLU A 87 7.08 -10.70 19.85
CA GLU A 87 7.02 -12.12 19.47
C GLU A 87 6.60 -12.27 18.00
N ILE A 88 5.56 -11.55 17.56
CA ILE A 88 5.11 -11.57 16.16
C ILE A 88 6.21 -11.09 15.22
N ASP A 89 6.92 -10.03 15.58
CA ASP A 89 8.02 -9.51 14.76
C ASP A 89 9.15 -10.54 14.67
N HIS A 90 9.51 -11.18 15.79
CA HIS A 90 10.56 -12.21 15.82
C HIS A 90 10.27 -13.40 14.92
N VAL A 91 9.03 -13.91 14.94
CA VAL A 91 8.65 -15.15 14.23
C VAL A 91 8.10 -14.90 12.83
N PHE A 92 7.70 -13.66 12.52
CA PHE A 92 7.10 -13.28 11.24
C PHE A 92 7.74 -12.05 10.60
N SER A 93 7.50 -10.84 11.11
CA SER A 93 7.84 -9.60 10.38
C SER A 93 9.34 -9.49 10.04
N GLU A 94 10.23 -9.84 10.96
CA GLU A 94 11.68 -9.80 10.74
C GLU A 94 12.20 -10.90 9.79
N LYS A 95 11.40 -11.95 9.57
CA LYS A 95 11.72 -13.03 8.64
C LYS A 95 11.29 -12.71 7.20
N ILE A 96 10.40 -11.73 7.00
CA ILE A 96 9.98 -11.28 5.66
C ILE A 96 10.90 -10.15 5.19
N LEU A 97 12.05 -10.54 4.65
CA LEU A 97 13.12 -9.61 4.28
C LEU A 97 12.78 -8.76 3.04
N PRO A 98 12.99 -7.43 3.06
CA PRO A 98 12.60 -6.52 1.97
C PRO A 98 13.38 -6.71 0.67
N ASP A 99 14.53 -7.39 0.71
CA ASP A 99 15.33 -7.70 -0.48
C ASP A 99 14.88 -9.01 -1.16
N LEU A 100 14.17 -9.88 -0.43
CA LEU A 100 13.67 -11.15 -0.93
C LEU A 100 12.16 -11.13 -1.23
N PHE A 101 11.41 -10.22 -0.61
CA PHE A 101 9.95 -10.19 -0.68
C PHE A 101 9.41 -8.81 -1.02
N THR A 102 8.33 -8.77 -1.80
CA THR A 102 7.36 -7.67 -1.66
C THR A 102 6.34 -8.07 -0.61
N TYR A 103 6.03 -7.18 0.33
CA TYR A 103 5.09 -7.47 1.41
C TYR A 103 4.30 -6.25 1.85
N ASN A 104 3.16 -6.55 2.48
CA ASN A 104 2.40 -5.61 3.27
C ASN A 104 1.89 -6.34 4.51
N ILE A 105 2.28 -5.88 5.68
CA ILE A 105 2.03 -6.52 6.98
C ILE A 105 1.37 -5.50 7.89
N TYR A 106 0.25 -5.89 8.48
CA TYR A 106 -0.46 -5.16 9.51
C TYR A 106 -0.55 -6.04 10.75
N VAL A 107 -0.01 -5.54 11.84
CA VAL A 107 -0.16 -6.13 13.17
C VAL A 107 -0.94 -5.16 14.02
N ASN A 108 -1.93 -5.69 14.74
CA ASN A 108 -2.76 -4.91 15.63
C ASN A 108 -2.93 -5.66 16.94
N CYS A 109 -2.73 -4.96 18.05
CA CYS A 109 -2.95 -5.45 19.41
C CYS A 109 -3.94 -4.53 20.12
N ALA A 110 -5.06 -5.08 20.57
CA ALA A 110 -6.01 -4.36 21.42
C ALA A 110 -5.68 -4.59 22.89
N TYR A 111 -5.85 -3.57 23.72
CA TYR A 111 -5.61 -3.62 25.16
C TYR A 111 -6.81 -3.18 26.00
N ASP A 112 -6.87 -3.65 27.25
CA ASP A 112 -7.89 -3.19 28.20
C ASP A 112 -7.49 -1.86 28.85
N TYR A 113 -8.01 -0.76 28.31
CA TYR A 113 -7.80 0.58 28.84
C TYR A 113 -8.31 0.80 30.28
N LYS A 114 -9.15 -0.11 30.81
CA LYS A 114 -9.68 -0.03 32.19
C LYS A 114 -8.73 -0.67 33.20
N SER A 115 -7.86 -1.58 32.77
CA SER A 115 -6.82 -2.17 33.63
C SER A 115 -5.71 -1.14 33.84
N PRO A 116 -5.21 -0.94 35.08
CA PRO A 116 -4.06 -0.06 35.33
C PRO A 116 -2.84 -0.39 34.45
N GLU A 117 -2.62 -1.67 34.18
CA GLU A 117 -1.49 -2.22 33.44
C GLU A 117 -1.72 -2.27 31.92
N GLN A 118 -2.95 -2.04 31.45
CA GLN A 118 -3.32 -2.06 30.04
C GLN A 118 -2.88 -3.33 29.30
N TYR A 119 -3.14 -4.49 29.90
CA TYR A 119 -2.84 -5.78 29.28
C TYR A 119 -3.54 -5.96 27.94
N ALA A 120 -2.86 -6.65 27.03
CA ALA A 120 -3.38 -7.08 25.75
C ALA A 120 -4.59 -8.00 25.95
N VAL A 121 -5.61 -7.82 25.11
CA VAL A 121 -6.82 -8.65 25.11
C VAL A 121 -6.93 -9.47 23.83
N SER A 122 -6.44 -8.95 22.71
CA SER A 122 -6.48 -9.65 21.43
C SER A 122 -5.44 -9.10 20.47
N PHE A 123 -5.05 -9.90 19.49
CA PHE A 123 -4.20 -9.48 18.40
C PHE A 123 -4.70 -9.97 17.05
N SER A 124 -4.25 -9.32 15.98
CA SER A 124 -4.49 -9.73 14.61
C SER A 124 -3.26 -9.47 13.73
N ILE A 125 -2.96 -10.40 12.84
CA ILE A 125 -1.94 -10.28 11.79
C ILE A 125 -2.67 -10.38 10.45
N GLN A 126 -2.58 -9.32 9.64
CA GLN A 126 -3.05 -9.31 8.27
C GLN A 126 -1.86 -9.03 7.35
N SER A 127 -1.54 -9.98 6.49
CA SER A 127 -0.46 -9.81 5.54
C SER A 127 -0.72 -10.53 4.23
N TYR A 128 -0.13 -9.97 3.17
CA TYR A 128 0.18 -10.71 1.97
C TYR A 128 1.62 -10.40 1.54
N PHE A 129 2.31 -11.39 0.98
CA PHE A 129 3.68 -11.21 0.48
C PHE A 129 4.03 -12.21 -0.61
N ASP A 130 4.99 -11.83 -1.46
CA ASP A 130 5.45 -12.64 -2.59
C ASP A 130 6.99 -12.68 -2.62
N PRO A 131 7.61 -13.85 -2.83
CA PRO A 131 9.04 -13.93 -3.09
C PRO A 131 9.39 -13.30 -4.45
N LEU A 132 10.45 -12.50 -4.49
CA LEU A 132 10.87 -11.73 -5.66
C LEU A 132 11.68 -12.53 -6.67
N THR A 133 12.39 -13.56 -6.21
CA THR A 133 13.36 -14.37 -6.97
C THR A 133 13.23 -15.85 -6.60
N ASP A 134 13.88 -16.73 -7.37
CA ASP A 134 13.94 -18.16 -7.02
C ASP A 134 14.68 -18.40 -5.69
N GLU A 135 15.68 -17.57 -5.35
CA GLU A 135 16.33 -17.58 -4.03
C GLU A 135 15.33 -17.24 -2.91
N GLY A 136 14.49 -16.22 -3.11
CA GLY A 136 13.42 -15.88 -2.17
C GLY A 136 12.41 -17.02 -1.97
N ILE A 137 12.14 -17.82 -3.02
CA ILE A 137 11.29 -19.01 -2.92
C ILE A 137 11.96 -20.09 -2.05
N GLU A 138 13.25 -20.38 -2.24
CA GLU A 138 13.94 -21.39 -1.43
C GLU A 138 14.07 -20.96 0.04
N TYR A 139 14.31 -19.67 0.29
CA TYR A 139 14.23 -19.11 1.63
C TYR A 139 12.83 -19.32 2.22
N LEU A 140 11.78 -18.96 1.47
CA LEU A 140 10.40 -19.08 1.92
C LEU A 140 10.02 -20.52 2.27
N LYS A 141 10.40 -21.50 1.46
CA LYS A 141 10.15 -22.93 1.76
C LYS A 141 10.77 -23.35 3.10
N THR A 142 11.97 -22.86 3.38
CA THR A 142 12.67 -23.13 4.65
C THR A 142 11.94 -22.46 5.81
N TYR A 143 11.58 -21.18 5.66
CA TYR A 143 10.81 -20.41 6.63
C TYR A 143 9.46 -21.08 6.96
N LEU A 144 8.70 -21.48 5.95
CA LEU A 144 7.41 -22.16 6.12
C LEU A 144 7.56 -23.50 6.85
N LYS A 145 8.63 -24.25 6.62
CA LYS A 145 8.87 -25.51 7.33
C LYS A 145 9.12 -25.31 8.82
N GLU A 146 9.71 -24.18 9.20
CA GLU A 146 10.05 -23.87 10.59
C GLU A 146 8.90 -23.18 11.33
N TYR A 147 8.23 -22.21 10.70
CA TYR A 147 7.29 -21.31 11.38
C TYR A 147 5.82 -21.47 10.97
N ASN A 148 5.49 -22.19 9.90
CA ASN A 148 4.08 -22.40 9.57
C ASN A 148 3.46 -23.38 10.57
N GLY A 149 2.45 -22.93 11.30
CA GLY A 149 1.88 -23.62 12.45
C GLY A 149 2.51 -23.24 13.80
N TYR A 150 3.43 -22.28 13.85
CA TYR A 150 4.04 -21.81 15.10
C TYR A 150 2.97 -21.38 16.11
N ASN A 151 3.11 -21.78 17.36
CA ASN A 151 2.12 -21.52 18.40
C ASN A 151 2.25 -20.09 18.94
N LEU A 152 1.29 -19.22 18.61
CA LEU A 152 1.23 -17.86 19.14
C LEU A 152 0.47 -17.85 20.47
N PHE A 153 1.22 -17.69 21.55
CA PHE A 153 0.72 -17.47 22.91
C PHE A 153 -0.22 -18.57 23.44
N ASP A 154 -0.07 -19.82 22.99
CA ASP A 154 -0.97 -20.94 23.31
C ASP A 154 -2.45 -20.71 22.87
N THR A 155 -2.69 -19.77 21.95
CA THR A 155 -4.04 -19.33 21.57
C THR A 155 -4.40 -19.68 20.14
N THR A 156 -3.46 -19.53 19.21
CA THR A 156 -3.71 -19.75 17.79
C THR A 156 -2.38 -20.01 17.06
N PRO A 157 -2.36 -20.85 16.02
CA PRO A 157 -1.16 -21.03 15.23
C PRO A 157 -0.96 -19.88 14.21
N LEU A 158 0.30 -19.53 13.94
CA LEU A 158 0.69 -18.72 12.79
C LEU A 158 0.47 -19.56 11.52
N GLN A 159 -0.65 -19.33 10.83
CA GLN A 159 -0.97 -20.00 9.57
C GLN A 159 -0.61 -19.08 8.41
N ILE A 160 0.22 -19.60 7.51
CA ILE A 160 0.57 -18.97 6.24
C ILE A 160 -0.06 -19.81 5.13
N GLU A 161 -0.98 -19.19 4.41
CA GLU A 161 -1.84 -19.82 3.41
C GLU A 161 -1.40 -19.42 2.00
N ASN A 162 -1.64 -20.31 1.04
CA ASN A 162 -1.44 -20.00 -0.38
C ASN A 162 -2.73 -19.37 -0.94
N ALA A 163 -2.62 -18.20 -1.55
CA ALA A 163 -3.67 -17.70 -2.42
C ALA A 163 -3.65 -18.48 -3.75
N LYS A 164 -4.82 -18.95 -4.18
CA LYS A 164 -5.02 -19.60 -5.48
C LYS A 164 -4.85 -18.61 -6.64
N GLY A 165 -5.17 -17.35 -6.39
CA GLY A 165 -5.06 -16.25 -7.34
C GLY A 165 -5.55 -14.95 -6.73
N ILE A 166 -5.59 -13.91 -7.56
CA ILE A 166 -6.05 -12.58 -7.16
C ILE A 166 -6.91 -11.98 -8.26
N ILE A 167 -8.05 -11.41 -7.89
CA ILE A 167 -8.83 -10.54 -8.75
C ILE A 167 -8.51 -9.10 -8.36
N SER A 168 -7.96 -8.35 -9.31
CA SER A 168 -7.83 -6.90 -9.20
C SER A 168 -9.11 -6.24 -9.71
N SER A 169 -9.91 -5.68 -8.81
CA SER A 169 -11.06 -4.83 -9.15
C SER A 169 -10.61 -3.39 -9.19
N ILE A 170 -10.23 -2.92 -10.37
CA ILE A 170 -9.66 -1.60 -10.61
C ILE A 170 -10.79 -0.59 -10.78
N ASN A 171 -10.84 0.42 -9.92
CA ASN A 171 -11.69 1.59 -10.12
C ASN A 171 -10.83 2.76 -10.63
N LEU A 172 -11.34 3.50 -11.62
CA LEU A 172 -10.74 4.73 -12.15
C LEU A 172 -11.69 5.89 -11.91
N ASN A 173 -11.24 6.91 -11.19
CA ASN A 173 -11.94 8.17 -11.04
C ASN A 173 -11.21 9.25 -11.85
N ALA A 174 -11.95 10.04 -12.62
CA ALA A 174 -11.44 11.24 -13.30
C ALA A 174 -12.30 12.45 -12.95
N GLY A 175 -11.67 13.59 -12.67
CA GLY A 175 -12.43 14.78 -12.33
C GLY A 175 -11.60 16.03 -12.08
N LEU A 176 -12.25 17.01 -11.47
CA LEU A 176 -11.68 18.30 -11.14
C LEU A 176 -11.54 18.49 -9.62
N LYS A 177 -10.32 18.70 -9.18
CA LYS A 177 -9.93 18.97 -7.81
C LYS A 177 -9.57 20.45 -7.67
N SER A 178 -10.41 21.21 -6.96
CA SER A 178 -10.19 22.65 -6.75
C SER A 178 -9.09 22.93 -5.73
N ASN A 179 -8.91 22.05 -4.73
CA ASN A 179 -7.86 22.16 -3.73
C ASN A 179 -7.09 20.82 -3.65
N PRO A 180 -5.78 20.79 -4.01
CA PRO A 180 -4.97 19.56 -4.02
C PRO A 180 -4.93 18.83 -2.68
N ASP A 181 -4.93 19.61 -1.60
CA ASP A 181 -4.59 19.12 -0.26
C ASP A 181 -5.80 18.52 0.46
N LYS A 182 -7.01 18.87 -0.01
CA LYS A 182 -8.28 18.36 0.50
C LYS A 182 -8.75 17.13 -0.28
N THR A 183 -9.54 16.28 0.35
CA THR A 183 -10.09 15.06 -0.27
C THR A 183 -11.14 15.29 -1.36
N PRO A 184 -12.06 16.27 -1.27
CA PRO A 184 -13.16 16.40 -2.23
C PRO A 184 -12.71 16.54 -3.68
N LEU A 185 -13.39 15.80 -4.56
CA LEU A 185 -13.21 15.77 -6.01
C LEU A 185 -14.57 16.01 -6.67
N MET A 186 -14.64 16.90 -7.66
CA MET A 186 -15.77 16.94 -8.58
C MET A 186 -15.59 15.81 -9.59
N LEU A 187 -16.28 14.68 -9.36
CA LEU A 187 -16.18 13.48 -10.17
C LEU A 187 -16.89 13.67 -11.52
N TYR A 188 -16.17 13.48 -12.62
CA TYR A 188 -16.73 13.53 -13.97
C TYR A 188 -17.06 12.15 -14.51
N SER A 189 -16.15 11.19 -14.32
CA SER A 189 -16.35 9.80 -14.73
C SER A 189 -15.78 8.84 -13.71
N GLN A 190 -16.43 7.68 -13.61
CA GLN A 190 -15.99 6.56 -12.82
C GLN A 190 -16.26 5.27 -13.59
N ASP A 191 -15.21 4.48 -13.77
CA ASP A 191 -15.27 3.19 -14.47
C ASP A 191 -14.56 2.11 -13.67
N ARG A 192 -14.99 0.86 -13.88
CA ARG A 192 -14.46 -0.31 -13.17
C ARG A 192 -14.11 -1.44 -14.12
N SER A 193 -12.95 -2.06 -13.88
CA SER A 193 -12.47 -3.25 -14.57
C SER A 193 -12.11 -4.34 -13.56
N ASN A 194 -12.20 -5.60 -13.97
CA ASN A 194 -11.86 -6.75 -13.12
C ASN A 194 -10.94 -7.68 -13.88
N ILE A 195 -9.77 -7.98 -13.29
CA ILE A 195 -8.72 -8.74 -13.96
C ILE A 195 -8.18 -9.79 -13.00
N TYR A 196 -8.08 -11.01 -13.48
CA TYR A 196 -7.49 -12.11 -12.73
C TYR A 196 -5.98 -12.20 -12.98
N PHE A 197 -5.21 -12.39 -11.90
CA PHE A 197 -3.80 -12.77 -11.94
C PHE A 197 -3.57 -14.00 -11.06
N LYS A 198 -2.53 -14.78 -11.34
CA LYS A 198 -2.15 -15.95 -10.53
C LYS A 198 -1.58 -15.55 -9.17
N SER A 199 -0.99 -14.37 -9.06
CA SER A 199 -0.38 -13.86 -7.82
C SER A 199 -0.29 -12.33 -7.81
N ASN A 200 -0.12 -11.74 -6.63
CA ASN A 200 0.21 -10.33 -6.46
C ASN A 200 1.58 -9.99 -7.07
N PHE A 201 2.53 -10.94 -7.14
CA PHE A 201 3.75 -10.80 -7.93
C PHE A 201 3.46 -10.52 -9.42
N GLU A 202 2.60 -11.30 -10.06
CA GLU A 202 2.22 -11.13 -11.47
C GLU A 202 1.46 -9.81 -11.68
N MET A 203 0.50 -9.50 -10.80
CA MET A 203 -0.20 -8.21 -10.83
C MET A 203 0.78 -7.03 -10.73
N ARG A 204 1.81 -7.13 -9.88
CA ARG A 204 2.84 -6.08 -9.77
C ARG A 204 3.69 -5.97 -11.03
N LYS A 205 4.12 -7.10 -11.58
CA LYS A 205 4.92 -7.18 -12.81
C LYS A 205 4.20 -6.57 -14.01
N GLU A 206 2.90 -6.80 -14.10
CA GLU A 206 2.09 -6.38 -15.24
C GLU A 206 1.38 -5.06 -14.99
N LEU A 207 0.38 -5.03 -14.11
CA LEU A 207 -0.48 -3.87 -13.89
C LEU A 207 0.28 -2.73 -13.21
N ILE A 208 0.92 -2.99 -12.07
CA ILE A 208 1.52 -1.92 -11.27
C ILE A 208 2.70 -1.28 -12.00
N ASN A 209 3.57 -2.07 -12.62
CA ASN A 209 4.63 -1.54 -13.47
C ASN A 209 4.05 -0.66 -14.60
N ASP A 210 2.98 -1.09 -15.24
CA ASP A 210 2.37 -0.37 -16.36
C ASP A 210 1.66 0.93 -15.92
N ILE A 211 1.12 0.98 -14.70
CA ILE A 211 0.68 2.23 -14.06
C ILE A 211 1.84 3.21 -13.99
N TYR A 212 3.00 2.80 -13.45
CA TYR A 212 4.16 3.70 -13.36
C TYR A 212 4.66 4.16 -14.72
N GLN A 213 4.63 3.30 -15.74
CA GLN A 213 5.12 3.62 -17.08
C GLN A 213 4.17 4.52 -17.88
N ARG A 214 2.85 4.30 -17.77
CA ARG A 214 1.88 4.87 -18.73
C ARG A 214 0.72 5.67 -18.13
N PHE A 215 0.43 5.55 -16.83
CA PHE A 215 -0.64 6.34 -16.20
C PHE A 215 -0.19 7.76 -15.85
N TYR A 216 1.09 7.94 -15.53
CA TYR A 216 1.65 9.19 -15.03
C TYR A 216 2.24 10.08 -16.14
N THR A 217 1.55 10.21 -17.26
CA THR A 217 1.97 10.99 -18.44
C THR A 217 0.81 11.80 -19.02
N ASN A 218 1.12 12.87 -19.74
CA ASN A 218 0.16 13.63 -20.56
C ASN A 218 0.36 13.39 -22.07
N ASP A 219 1.16 12.37 -22.44
CA ASP A 219 1.27 11.92 -23.83
C ASP A 219 0.05 11.05 -24.18
N PRO A 220 -0.84 11.49 -25.10
CA PRO A 220 -2.03 10.74 -25.47
C PRO A 220 -1.71 9.38 -26.09
N GLU A 221 -0.57 9.22 -26.78
CA GLU A 221 -0.15 7.95 -27.37
C GLU A 221 0.29 6.92 -26.30
N VAL A 222 0.41 7.36 -25.05
CA VAL A 222 0.84 6.52 -23.93
C VAL A 222 -0.32 6.25 -22.96
N ILE A 223 -1.00 7.29 -22.48
CA ILE A 223 -2.07 7.13 -21.48
C ILE A 223 -3.36 6.56 -22.07
N LEU A 224 -3.75 6.91 -23.31
CA LEU A 224 -4.99 6.41 -23.88
C LEU A 224 -4.92 4.89 -24.16
N PRO A 225 -3.83 4.34 -24.73
CA PRO A 225 -3.67 2.89 -24.84
C PRO A 225 -3.51 2.18 -23.50
N PHE A 226 -3.11 2.88 -22.43
CA PHE A 226 -3.15 2.33 -21.08
C PHE A 226 -4.60 2.13 -20.62
N LEU A 227 -5.47 3.11 -20.85
CA LEU A 227 -6.89 3.02 -20.49
C LEU A 227 -7.60 1.93 -21.31
N ASP A 228 -7.32 1.84 -22.61
CA ASP A 228 -7.88 0.79 -23.48
C ASP A 228 -7.54 -0.62 -23.00
N LYS A 229 -6.32 -0.81 -22.48
CA LYS A 229 -5.85 -2.09 -21.98
C LYS A 229 -6.48 -2.47 -20.64
N TRP A 230 -6.55 -1.53 -19.70
CA TRP A 230 -6.84 -1.85 -18.29
C TRP A 230 -8.26 -1.52 -17.85
N ILE A 231 -8.95 -0.59 -18.50
CA ILE A 231 -10.28 -0.12 -18.10
C ILE A 231 -11.37 -0.80 -18.93
N TYR A 232 -11.45 -0.51 -20.23
CA TYR A 232 -12.26 -1.26 -21.19
C TYR A 232 -11.79 -0.96 -22.62
N PRO A 233 -12.05 -1.85 -23.60
CA PRO A 233 -11.71 -1.59 -24.99
C PRO A 233 -12.35 -0.29 -25.48
N SER A 234 -11.58 0.63 -26.06
CA SER A 234 -11.98 1.98 -26.50
C SER A 234 -12.15 3.05 -25.40
N ALA A 235 -11.77 2.75 -24.15
CA ALA A 235 -11.72 3.74 -23.07
C ALA A 235 -10.86 4.97 -23.43
N GLY A 236 -9.77 4.80 -24.17
CA GLY A 236 -8.94 5.91 -24.64
C GLY A 236 -9.71 6.92 -25.50
N THR A 237 -10.65 6.46 -26.33
CA THR A 237 -11.49 7.35 -27.15
C THR A 237 -12.45 8.17 -26.28
N VAL A 238 -13.09 7.53 -25.30
CA VAL A 238 -14.05 8.18 -24.40
C VAL A 238 -13.33 9.13 -23.45
N TYR A 239 -12.19 8.70 -22.90
CA TYR A 239 -11.44 9.45 -21.90
C TYR A 239 -10.64 10.61 -22.49
N TYR A 240 -10.38 10.68 -23.80
CA TYR A 240 -9.66 11.79 -24.40
C TYR A 240 -10.21 13.16 -23.96
N SER A 241 -11.51 13.40 -24.15
CA SER A 241 -12.15 14.65 -23.73
C SER A 241 -12.29 14.78 -22.20
N ILE A 242 -12.44 13.66 -21.49
CA ILE A 242 -12.54 13.66 -20.02
C ILE A 242 -11.21 14.11 -19.41
N LEU A 243 -10.09 13.62 -19.92
CA LEU A 243 -8.75 13.97 -19.46
C LEU A 243 -8.37 15.42 -19.76
N GLN A 244 -8.83 15.96 -20.91
CA GLN A 244 -8.68 17.39 -21.23
C GLN A 244 -9.43 18.30 -20.25
N ALA A 245 -10.57 17.84 -19.72
CA ALA A 245 -11.36 18.57 -18.73
C ALA A 245 -10.93 18.30 -17.27
N SER A 246 -10.26 17.17 -17.02
CA SER A 246 -9.88 16.72 -15.68
C SER A 246 -8.51 17.25 -15.27
N ASN A 247 -8.30 17.45 -13.97
CA ASN A 247 -7.01 17.84 -13.42
C ASN A 247 -6.50 16.89 -12.31
N TYR A 248 -7.26 15.83 -12.04
CA TYR A 248 -6.98 14.79 -11.06
C TYR A 248 -7.53 13.44 -11.52
N LEU A 249 -6.72 12.40 -11.38
CA LEU A 249 -7.12 11.01 -11.59
C LEU A 249 -6.82 10.17 -10.35
N GLU A 250 -7.60 9.11 -10.13
CA GLU A 250 -7.35 8.14 -9.07
C GLU A 250 -7.58 6.71 -9.59
N LEU A 251 -6.61 5.82 -9.40
CA LEU A 251 -6.76 4.38 -9.66
C LEU A 251 -6.73 3.62 -8.33
N GLN A 252 -7.79 2.86 -8.03
CA GLN A 252 -7.87 1.99 -6.86
C GLN A 252 -7.95 0.52 -7.31
N PRO A 253 -6.82 -0.20 -7.42
CA PRO A 253 -6.81 -1.62 -7.67
C PRO A 253 -7.12 -2.38 -6.37
N GLU A 254 -8.41 -2.62 -6.09
CA GLU A 254 -8.81 -3.46 -4.97
C GLU A 254 -8.36 -4.90 -5.21
N ARG A 255 -7.83 -5.55 -4.18
CA ARG A 255 -7.16 -6.86 -4.28
C ARG A 255 -7.93 -7.90 -3.53
N ILE A 256 -8.61 -8.75 -4.29
CA ILE A 256 -9.45 -9.83 -3.80
C ILE A 256 -8.70 -11.14 -4.01
N PHE A 257 -8.03 -11.62 -2.96
CA PHE A 257 -7.34 -12.89 -2.98
C PHE A 257 -8.37 -14.03 -2.95
N LEU A 258 -8.23 -14.97 -3.87
CA LEU A 258 -9.01 -16.19 -3.90
C LEU A 258 -8.24 -17.25 -3.13
N MET A 259 -8.89 -17.88 -2.14
CA MET A 259 -8.27 -18.92 -1.34
C MET A 259 -8.58 -20.31 -1.94
N GLU A 260 -7.99 -21.36 -1.38
CA GLU A 260 -8.18 -22.73 -1.91
C GLU A 260 -9.61 -23.24 -1.74
N ASN A 261 -10.27 -22.91 -0.64
CA ASN A 261 -11.62 -23.34 -0.34
C ASN A 261 -12.65 -22.57 -1.19
N GLU A 262 -13.67 -23.26 -1.68
CA GLU A 262 -14.73 -22.63 -2.47
C GLU A 262 -15.46 -21.54 -1.66
N GLY A 263 -15.61 -20.35 -2.25
CA GLY A 263 -16.25 -19.21 -1.61
C GLY A 263 -15.39 -18.46 -0.58
N ASP A 264 -14.18 -18.94 -0.30
CA ASP A 264 -13.25 -18.29 0.62
C ASP A 264 -12.40 -17.23 -0.10
N ILE A 265 -12.53 -15.99 0.37
CA ILE A 265 -11.81 -14.84 -0.17
C ILE A 265 -11.14 -14.06 0.97
N PHE A 266 -10.04 -13.40 0.63
CA PHE A 266 -9.36 -12.48 1.52
C PHE A 266 -9.17 -11.13 0.85
N VAL A 267 -9.58 -10.06 1.55
CA VAL A 267 -9.34 -8.68 1.15
C VAL A 267 -8.66 -8.00 2.33
N SER A 268 -7.40 -7.61 2.15
CA SER A 268 -6.65 -6.94 3.20
C SER A 268 -7.21 -5.54 3.44
N ASN A 269 -7.29 -5.13 4.71
CA ASN A 269 -7.57 -3.75 5.07
C ASN A 269 -6.44 -2.78 4.63
N LEU A 270 -5.28 -3.31 4.26
CA LEU A 270 -4.13 -2.55 3.78
C LEU A 270 -4.29 -2.18 2.29
N LYS A 271 -5.16 -1.19 2.06
CA LYS A 271 -5.45 -0.69 0.72
C LYS A 271 -4.44 0.37 0.30
N TYR A 272 -4.20 0.46 -1.00
CA TYR A 272 -3.50 1.58 -1.61
C TYR A 272 -4.20 2.00 -2.88
N TYR A 273 -3.86 3.19 -3.34
CA TYR A 273 -4.33 3.75 -4.61
C TYR A 273 -3.24 4.59 -5.25
N PHE A 274 -3.47 4.98 -6.49
CA PHE A 274 -2.58 5.82 -7.27
C PHE A 274 -3.30 7.13 -7.58
N ALA A 275 -2.80 8.24 -7.07
CA ALA A 275 -3.31 9.57 -7.35
C ALA A 275 -2.44 10.23 -8.42
N SER A 276 -3.05 10.81 -9.46
CA SER A 276 -2.35 11.64 -10.44
C SER A 276 -2.85 13.08 -10.33
N LEU A 277 -2.06 13.95 -9.70
CA LEU A 277 -2.30 15.39 -9.58
C LEU A 277 -1.85 16.12 -10.85
N CYS A 278 -2.54 15.88 -11.97
CA CYS A 278 -2.24 16.48 -13.28
C CYS A 278 -2.00 18.00 -13.21
N MET A 279 -2.77 18.73 -12.39
CA MET A 279 -2.60 20.18 -12.22
C MET A 279 -1.23 20.64 -11.68
N LYS A 280 -0.51 19.78 -10.95
CA LYS A 280 0.85 20.06 -10.48
C LYS A 280 1.91 19.50 -11.43
N ARG A 281 1.58 18.42 -12.15
CA ARG A 281 2.52 17.67 -13.01
C ARG A 281 2.71 18.30 -14.39
N PHE A 282 1.65 18.88 -14.96
CA PHE A 282 1.64 19.28 -16.37
C PHE A 282 1.40 20.79 -16.55
N PRO A 283 2.03 21.43 -17.56
CA PRO A 283 1.89 22.88 -17.80
C PRO A 283 0.45 23.34 -18.10
N ASN A 284 -0.35 22.52 -18.79
CA ASN A 284 -1.76 22.77 -19.11
C ASN A 284 -2.68 22.73 -17.87
N LYS A 285 -2.16 22.26 -16.72
CA LYS A 285 -2.88 22.01 -15.47
C LYS A 285 -4.03 20.99 -15.57
N HIS A 286 -4.11 20.24 -16.66
CA HIS A 286 -5.10 19.21 -16.94
C HIS A 286 -4.38 17.91 -17.29
N CYS A 287 -5.10 16.79 -17.42
CA CYS A 287 -4.46 15.51 -17.67
C CYS A 287 -4.04 15.30 -19.14
N LEU A 288 -4.65 16.04 -20.08
CA LEU A 288 -4.24 16.17 -21.49
C LEU A 288 -4.35 17.64 -21.95
#